data_AF-H2XRK6-F1
#
_entry.id   AF-H2XRK6-F1
#
_cell.length_a   1.000
_cell.length_b   1.000
_cell.length_c   1.000
_cell.angle_alpha   90.00
_cell.angle_beta   90.00
_cell.angle_gamma   90.00
#
_symmetry.space_group_name_H-M   'P 1'
#
loop_
_entity.id
_entity.type
_entity.pdbx_description
1 polymer ?
#
loop_
_entity_poly.entity_id
_entity_poly.type
_entity_poly.pdbx_seq_one_letter_code
_entity_poly.pdbx_strand_id
1 'polypeptide(L)'
;MASNKQLNKITLKGSAAIVSEFFFYGINNILYQRGVYPPEMFKQEKKYGLTILTTTDPNLLTYLNENVLPQLTGMRIKVLNTVHGVQ
;
A
#
# COMPACT_ATOMS: atom_id res chain seq x y z
N MET A 1 -37.76 -14.65 -2.74
CA MET A 1 -36.77 -13.64 -2.33
C MET A 1 -35.39 -14.29 -2.39
N ALA A 2 -34.65 -14.07 -3.47
CA ALA A 2 -33.35 -14.71 -3.67
C ALA A 2 -32.29 -14.02 -2.80
N SER A 3 -31.72 -14.77 -1.85
CA SER A 3 -30.57 -14.37 -1.05
C SER A 3 -29.39 -14.08 -1.98
N ASN A 4 -29.05 -12.81 -2.14
CA ASN A 4 -27.89 -12.35 -2.90
C ASN A 4 -26.63 -12.74 -2.12
N LYS A 5 -26.11 -13.95 -2.39
CA LYS A 5 -24.87 -14.47 -1.80
C LYS A 5 -23.73 -13.61 -2.31
N GLN A 6 -23.43 -12.51 -1.62
CA GLN A 6 -22.17 -11.81 -1.76
C GLN A 6 -21.08 -12.82 -1.39
N LEU A 7 -20.50 -13.45 -2.40
CA LEU A 7 -19.31 -14.25 -2.20
C LEU A 7 -18.26 -13.27 -1.70
N ASN A 8 -17.83 -13.40 -0.43
CA ASN A 8 -16.65 -12.76 0.13
C ASN A 8 -15.40 -13.25 -0.62
N LYS A 9 -15.31 -12.92 -1.91
CA LYS A 9 -14.24 -13.32 -2.80
C LYS A 9 -13.13 -12.30 -2.62
N ILE A 10 -12.13 -12.70 -1.84
CA ILE A 10 -10.84 -12.02 -1.79
C ILE A 10 -10.24 -12.15 -3.19
N THR A 11 -10.28 -11.06 -3.96
CA THR A 11 -9.65 -11.04 -5.28
C THR A 11 -8.17 -10.80 -5.11
N LEU A 12 -7.36 -11.43 -5.96
CA LEU A 12 -5.93 -11.23 -5.98
C LEU A 12 -5.54 -9.74 -6.10
N LYS A 13 -6.27 -9.01 -6.95
CA LYS A 13 -6.12 -7.56 -7.15
C LYS A 13 -6.49 -6.77 -5.89
N GLY A 14 -7.59 -7.13 -5.22
CA GLY A 14 -7.99 -6.51 -3.96
C GLY A 14 -6.97 -6.73 -2.84
N SER A 15 -6.46 -7.96 -2.69
CA SER A 15 -5.38 -8.26 -1.74
C SER A 15 -4.10 -7.49 -2.06
N ALA A 16 -3.73 -7.37 -3.34
CA ALA A 16 -2.55 -6.59 -3.74
C ALA A 16 -2.71 -5.13 -3.32
N ALA A 17 -3.87 -4.52 -3.58
CA ALA A 17 -4.14 -3.15 -3.21
C ALA A 17 -4.06 -2.91 -1.70
N ILE A 18 -4.62 -3.83 -0.90
CA ILE A 18 -4.58 -3.74 0.57
C ILE A 18 -3.14 -3.84 1.08
N VAL A 19 -2.34 -4.77 0.55
CA VAL A 19 -0.93 -4.93 0.94
C VAL A 19 -0.11 -3.70 0.55
N SER A 20 -0.31 -3.16 -0.66
CA SER A 20 0.37 -1.93 -1.09
C SER A 20 0.00 -0.74 -0.21
N GLU A 21 -1.28 -0.58 0.15
CA GLU A 21 -1.73 0.47 1.07
C GLU A 21 -1.09 0.29 2.47
N PHE A 22 -0.98 -0.94 2.97
CA PHE A 22 -0.29 -1.23 4.22
C PHE A 22 1.19 -0.82 4.21
N PHE A 23 1.92 -1.15 3.14
CA PHE A 23 3.33 -0.76 3.01
C PHE A 23 3.50 0.76 2.91
N PHE A 24 2.59 1.46 2.23
CA PHE A 24 2.63 2.92 2.18
C PHE A 24 2.61 3.53 3.58
N TYR A 25 1.64 3.14 4.41
CA TYR A 25 1.54 3.64 5.78
C TYR A 25 2.69 3.16 6.67
N GLY A 26 3.12 1.91 6.51
CA GLY A 26 4.25 1.34 7.25
C GLY A 26 5.55 2.09 7.02
N ILE A 27 5.87 2.44 5.76
CA ILE A 27 7.06 3.21 5.42
C ILE A 27 6.98 4.61 6.01
N ASN A 28 5.85 5.31 5.86
CA ASN A 28 5.67 6.63 6.46
C ASN A 28 5.87 6.61 7.98
N ASN A 29 5.34 5.60 8.66
CA ASN A 29 5.50 5.44 10.10
C ASN A 29 6.97 5.19 10.50
N ILE A 30 7.72 4.40 9.72
CA ILE A 30 9.16 4.16 9.96
C ILE A 30 9.96 5.46 9.78
N LEU A 31 9.71 6.21 8.70
CA LEU A 31 10.40 7.48 8.43
C LEU A 31 10.20 8.48 9.57
N TYR A 32 8.98 8.53 10.11
CA TYR A 32 8.64 9.35 11.27
C TYR A 32 9.34 8.87 12.54
N GLN A 33 9.18 7.59 12.93
CA GLN A 33 9.72 7.06 14.19
C GLN A 33 11.26 7.05 14.23
N ARG A 34 11.92 6.95 13.08
CA ARG A 34 13.38 7.01 12.97
C ARG A 34 13.92 8.43 12.79
N GLY A 35 13.06 9.44 12.68
CA GLY A 35 13.47 10.84 12.52
C GLY A 35 14.23 11.11 11.22
N VAL A 36 13.97 10.33 10.16
CA VAL A 36 14.60 10.53 8.84
C VAL A 36 14.08 11.81 8.18
N TYR A 37 12.82 12.14 8.43
CA TYR A 37 12.18 13.39 8.00
C TYR A 37 11.66 14.18 9.22
N PRO A 38 11.64 15.52 9.15
CA PRO A 38 11.06 16.35 10.19
C PRO A 38 9.60 15.97 10.49
N PRO A 39 9.17 15.99 11.77
CA PRO A 39 7.80 15.65 12.15
C PRO A 39 6.76 16.59 11.54
N GLU A 40 7.15 17.83 11.21
CA GLU A 40 6.31 18.86 10.59
C GLU A 40 5.88 18.50 9.15
N MET A 41 6.63 17.60 8.50
CA MET A 41 6.35 17.11 7.16
C MET A 41 5.37 15.93 7.16
N PHE A 42 4.77 15.59 8.31
CA PHE A 42 3.78 14.53 8.42
C PHE A 42 2.43 15.09 8.89
N LYS A 43 1.35 14.59 8.26
CA LYS A 43 -0.02 14.81 8.69
C LYS A 43 -0.57 13.55 9.36
N GLN A 44 -1.46 13.77 10.32
CA GLN A 44 -2.21 12.69 10.96
C GLN A 44 -3.51 12.43 10.19
N GLU A 45 -3.74 11.17 9.82
CA GLU A 45 -4.94 10.71 9.13
C GLU A 45 -5.56 9.54 9.88
N LYS A 46 -6.90 9.52 9.99
CA LYS A 46 -7.62 8.40 10.62
C LYS A 46 -7.89 7.32 9.57
N LYS A 47 -7.21 6.18 9.69
CA LYS A 47 -7.33 5.01 8.81
C LYS A 47 -7.35 3.74 9.63
N TYR A 48 -8.24 2.80 9.27
CA TYR A 48 -8.41 1.52 9.97
C TYR A 48 -8.68 1.64 11.48
N GLY A 49 -9.32 2.73 11.91
CA GLY A 49 -9.57 3.01 13.33
C GLY A 49 -8.35 3.51 14.11
N LEU A 50 -7.21 3.75 13.45
CA LEU A 50 -5.98 4.27 14.03
C LEU A 50 -5.66 5.64 13.45
N THR A 51 -4.91 6.44 14.23
CA THR A 51 -4.28 7.66 13.71
C THR A 51 -2.93 7.28 13.11
N ILE A 52 -2.79 7.44 11.80
CA ILE A 52 -1.59 7.11 11.03
C ILE A 52 -0.95 8.41 10.56
N LEU A 53 0.38 8.43 10.52
CA LEU A 53 1.15 9.55 9.99
C LEU A 53 1.51 9.31 8.53
N THR A 54 1.21 10.29 7.68
CA THR A 54 1.53 10.28 6.25
C THR A 54 2.32 11.52 5.92
N THR A 55 3.35 11.41 5.08
CA THR A 55 4.10 12.56 4.60
C THR A 55 3.23 13.54 3.80
N THR A 56 3.51 14.83 3.93
CA THR A 56 2.92 15.91 3.11
C THR A 56 3.86 16.38 2.00
N ASP A 57 5.09 15.88 1.98
CA ASP A 57 6.09 16.26 0.97
C ASP A 57 5.75 15.65 -0.40
N PRO A 58 5.55 16.48 -1.44
CA PRO A 58 5.20 15.98 -2.76
C PRO A 58 6.30 15.11 -3.38
N ASN A 59 7.58 15.40 -3.12
CA ASN A 59 8.68 14.60 -3.69
C ASN A 59 8.70 13.18 -3.11
N LEU A 60 8.56 13.06 -1.79
CA LEU A 60 8.46 11.76 -1.13
C LEU A 60 7.19 11.02 -1.52
N LEU A 61 6.05 11.71 -1.65
CA LEU A 61 4.81 11.10 -2.15
C LEU A 61 4.98 10.54 -3.56
N THR A 62 5.58 11.30 -4.47
CA THR A 62 5.87 10.85 -5.85
C THR A 62 6.80 9.65 -5.83
N TYR A 63 7.88 9.69 -5.04
CA TYR A 63 8.80 8.56 -4.92
C TYR A 63 8.09 7.28 -4.44
N LEU A 64 7.29 7.38 -3.38
CA LEU A 64 6.55 6.23 -2.86
C LEU A 64 5.52 5.70 -3.87
N ASN A 65 4.75 6.59 -4.51
CA ASN A 65 3.67 6.21 -5.42
C ASN A 65 4.12 5.73 -6.79
N GLU A 66 5.21 6.29 -7.34
CA GLU A 66 5.65 5.98 -8.70
C GLU A 66 6.77 4.95 -8.74
N ASN A 67 7.60 4.87 -7.69
CA ASN A 67 8.74 3.95 -7.68
C ASN A 67 8.48 2.75 -6.76
N VAL A 68 8.07 2.96 -5.50
CA VAL A 68 8.03 1.88 -4.49
C VAL A 68 6.77 1.04 -4.59
N LEU A 69 5.59 1.66 -4.55
CA LEU A 69 4.30 0.97 -4.55
C LEU A 69 3.99 0.19 -5.85
N PRO A 70 4.34 0.70 -7.06
CA PRO A 70 4.14 -0.05 -8.29
C PRO A 70 5.04 -1.27 -8.36
N GLN A 71 6.25 -1.20 -7.80
CA GLN A 71 7.13 -2.36 -7.68
C GLN A 71 6.55 -3.40 -6.72
N LEU A 72 5.97 -3.03 -5.58
CA LEU A 72 5.32 -3.98 -4.67
C LEU A 72 4.10 -4.67 -5.30
N THR A 73 3.31 -3.92 -6.06
CA THR A 73 2.14 -4.45 -6.78
C THR A 73 2.58 -5.31 -7.97
N GLY A 74 3.60 -4.87 -8.70
CA GLY A 74 4.15 -5.53 -9.89
C GLY A 74 5.05 -6.73 -9.59
N MET A 75 5.68 -6.80 -8.42
CA MET A 75 6.45 -7.95 -7.97
C MET A 75 5.55 -9.20 -7.90
N ARG A 76 4.25 -9.03 -7.60
CA ARG A 76 3.27 -10.13 -7.72
C ARG A 76 3.02 -10.54 -9.18
N ILE A 77 2.97 -9.62 -10.14
CA ILE A 77 2.77 -9.97 -11.57
C ILE A 77 3.98 -10.75 -12.10
N LYS A 78 5.20 -10.32 -11.76
CA LYS A 78 6.42 -11.06 -12.13
C LYS A 78 6.50 -12.42 -11.44
N VAL A 79 6.26 -12.49 -10.13
CA VAL A 79 6.25 -13.77 -9.40
C VAL A 79 5.19 -14.70 -9.98
N LEU A 80 3.98 -14.22 -10.29
CA LEU A 80 2.92 -15.03 -10.88
C LEU A 80 3.23 -15.52 -12.30
N ASN A 81 3.80 -14.67 -13.16
CA ASN A 81 4.24 -15.09 -14.49
C ASN A 81 5.40 -16.10 -14.42
N THR A 82 6.25 -16.01 -13.39
CA THR A 82 7.32 -17.01 -13.16
C THR A 82 6.79 -18.35 -12.66
N VAL A 83 5.73 -18.39 -11.83
CA VAL A 83 5.10 -19.68 -11.44
C VAL A 83 4.15 -20.28 -12.49
N HIS A 84 3.63 -19.47 -13.42
CA HIS A 84 2.71 -19.95 -14.47
C HIS A 84 3.35 -20.30 -15.81
N GLY A 85 4.66 -20.10 -16.00
CA GLY A 85 5.39 -20.68 -17.14
C GLY A 85 4.76 -20.43 -18.51
N VAL A 86 4.30 -19.21 -18.78
CA VAL A 86 3.90 -18.80 -20.13
C VAL A 86 5.00 -17.91 -20.68
N GLN A 87 5.71 -18.45 -21.67
CA GLN A 87 6.57 -17.69 -22.59
C GLN A 87 5.71 -16.70 -23.39
#